data_AF-A0A528D632-F1
#
_entry.id   AF-A0A528D632-F1
#
_cell.length_a   1.000
_cell.length_b   1.000
_cell.length_c   1.000
_cell.angle_alpha   90.00
_cell.angle_beta   90.00
_cell.angle_gamma   90.00
#
_symmetry.space_group_name_H-M   'P 1'
#
loop_
_entity.id
_entity.type
_entity.pdbx_description
1 polymer ?
#
loop_
_entity_poly.entity_id
_entity_poly.type
_entity_poly.pdbx_seq_one_letter_code
_entity_poly.pdbx_strand_id
1 'polypeptide(L)'
;DKQSMLAVRDLLSREGILAGSSSGTLLSTALRYCREQTVAKRVVTFVCDSGNKYLSKVFDDFWLAEQGLAEHEQHGDLRDLVMRTLRTGDIVSVGPDESLLNAYGRMRRSDVSQLPVLDDGKLVGIVDESDILAHVEGPYDSRWDRFKA
;
A
#
# COMPACT_ATOMS: atom_id res chain seq x y z
N ASP A 1 1.05 14.87 -15.70
CA ASP A 1 1.31 14.07 -14.49
C ASP A 1 0.74 12.66 -14.56
N LYS A 2 -0.59 12.47 -14.59
CA LYS A 2 -1.22 11.12 -14.64
C LYS A 2 -0.69 10.20 -15.76
N GLN A 3 -0.64 10.69 -17.00
CA GLN A 3 -0.14 9.92 -18.15
C GLN A 3 1.34 9.51 -18.00
N SER A 4 2.16 10.37 -17.42
CA SER A 4 3.57 10.07 -17.12
C SER A 4 3.71 8.96 -16.10
N MET A 5 2.90 8.99 -15.02
CA MET A 5 2.91 7.95 -13.99
C MET A 5 2.44 6.60 -14.56
N LEU A 6 1.38 6.60 -15.37
CA LEU A 6 0.91 5.39 -16.04
C LEU A 6 1.97 4.83 -16.98
N ALA A 7 2.60 5.68 -17.80
CA ALA A 7 3.62 5.25 -18.75
C ALA A 7 4.84 4.62 -18.06
N VAL A 8 5.34 5.17 -16.94
CA VAL A 8 6.48 4.56 -16.23
C VAL A 8 6.11 3.23 -15.56
N ARG A 9 4.86 3.08 -15.08
CA ARG A 9 4.37 1.80 -14.54
C ARG A 9 4.15 0.76 -15.64
N ASP A 10 3.69 1.20 -16.81
CA ASP A 10 3.56 0.35 -18.01
C ASP A 10 4.93 -0.13 -18.49
N LEU A 11 5.93 0.76 -18.49
CA LEU A 11 7.33 0.42 -18.78
C LEU A 11 7.88 -0.67 -17.85
N LEU A 12 7.60 -0.56 -16.54
CA LEU A 12 7.99 -1.59 -15.59
C LEU A 12 7.25 -2.92 -15.83
N SER A 13 5.93 -2.87 -15.94
CA SER A 13 5.10 -4.09 -16.00
C SER A 13 5.23 -4.85 -17.33
N ARG A 14 5.51 -4.16 -18.44
CA ARG A 14 5.64 -4.80 -19.76
C ARG A 14 7.07 -5.13 -20.14
N GLU A 15 8.01 -4.23 -19.83
CA GLU A 15 9.40 -4.34 -20.30
C GLU A 15 10.38 -4.67 -19.17
N GLY A 16 9.93 -4.68 -17.91
CA GLY A 16 10.80 -4.94 -16.75
C GLY A 16 11.76 -3.81 -16.42
N ILE A 17 11.57 -2.61 -16.97
CA ILE A 17 12.46 -1.47 -16.79
C ILE A 17 11.97 -0.59 -15.64
N LEU A 18 12.67 -0.66 -14.50
CA LEU A 18 12.39 0.16 -13.33
C LEU A 18 13.01 1.57 -13.46
N ALA A 19 12.27 2.49 -14.08
CA ALA A 19 12.69 3.87 -14.35
C ALA A 19 12.01 4.90 -13.41
N GLY A 20 12.58 6.10 -13.32
CA GLY A 20 11.94 7.22 -12.65
C GLY A 20 10.83 7.89 -13.48
N SER A 21 10.03 8.73 -12.82
CA SER A 21 8.81 9.34 -13.39
C SER A 21 9.06 10.25 -14.60
N SER A 22 10.22 10.92 -14.68
CA SER A 22 10.63 11.74 -15.83
C SER A 22 10.73 10.90 -17.11
N SER A 23 11.24 9.68 -17.00
CA SER A 23 11.27 8.69 -18.09
C SER A 23 9.85 8.35 -18.56
N GLY A 24 8.89 8.28 -17.63
CA GLY A 24 7.47 8.13 -17.94
C GLY A 24 6.91 9.28 -18.79
N THR A 25 7.28 10.53 -18.49
CA THR A 25 6.89 11.69 -19.31
C THR A 25 7.44 11.59 -20.74
N LEU A 26 8.72 11.21 -20.87
CA LEU A 26 9.37 11.06 -22.16
C LEU A 26 8.76 9.90 -22.95
N LEU A 27 8.48 8.77 -22.30
CA LEU A 27 7.82 7.62 -22.92
C LEU A 27 6.38 7.95 -23.35
N SER A 28 5.59 8.57 -22.48
CA SER A 28 4.22 9.00 -22.81
C SER A 28 4.20 9.90 -24.04
N THR A 29 5.15 10.83 -24.13
CA THR A 29 5.26 11.75 -25.28
C THR A 29 5.72 11.02 -26.54
N ALA A 30 6.71 10.11 -26.43
CA ALA A 30 7.18 9.30 -27.55
C ALA A 30 6.05 8.40 -28.10
N LEU A 31 5.28 7.74 -27.23
CA LEU A 31 4.13 6.93 -27.63
C LEU A 31 3.06 7.75 -28.34
N ARG A 32 2.76 8.95 -27.84
CA ARG A 32 1.84 9.88 -28.52
C ARG A 32 2.36 10.27 -29.90
N TYR A 33 3.63 10.67 -29.99
CA TYR A 33 4.27 10.98 -31.27
C TYR A 33 4.17 9.80 -32.24
N CYS A 34 4.52 8.59 -31.81
CA CYS A 34 4.45 7.38 -32.64
C CYS A 34 3.03 7.13 -33.19
N ARG A 35 1.98 7.34 -32.38
CA ARG A 35 0.58 7.17 -32.80
C ARG A 35 0.13 8.21 -33.84
N GLU A 36 0.74 9.39 -33.84
CA GLU A 36 0.46 10.46 -34.81
C GLU A 36 1.18 10.24 -36.16
N GLN A 37 2.06 9.24 -36.29
CA GLN A 37 2.80 9.00 -37.53
C GLN A 37 1.99 8.18 -38.53
N THR A 38 2.00 8.61 -39.79
CA THR A 38 1.35 7.89 -40.91
C THR A 38 2.24 6.81 -41.54
N VAL A 39 3.52 6.79 -41.17
CA VAL A 39 4.51 5.81 -41.64
C VAL A 39 5.31 5.28 -40.45
N ALA A 40 5.76 4.02 -40.55
CA ALA A 40 6.58 3.41 -39.52
C ALA A 40 7.90 4.16 -39.34
N LYS A 41 8.23 4.51 -38.10
CA LYS A 41 9.48 5.20 -37.71
C LYS A 41 10.15 4.47 -36.55
N ARG A 42 11.47 4.67 -36.41
CA ARG A 42 12.23 4.27 -35.21
C ARG A 42 12.38 5.49 -34.32
N VAL A 43 11.90 5.39 -33.10
CA VAL A 43 11.90 6.49 -32.11
C VAL A 43 12.71 6.05 -30.91
N VAL A 44 13.61 6.92 -30.45
CA VAL A 44 14.46 6.70 -29.28
C VAL A 44 14.05 7.71 -28.20
N THR A 45 14.02 7.26 -26.95
CA THR A 45 13.74 8.10 -25.78
C THR A 45 14.67 7.72 -24.62
N PHE A 46 14.73 8.56 -23.58
CA PHE A 46 15.66 8.37 -22.46
C PHE A 46 14.99 7.72 -21.24
N VAL A 47 15.76 6.88 -20.56
CA VAL A 47 15.56 6.54 -19.15
C VAL A 47 16.48 7.46 -18.35
N CYS A 48 15.91 8.43 -17.66
CA CYS A 48 16.67 9.49 -16.99
C CYS A 48 17.36 9.01 -15.72
N ASP A 49 16.74 8.08 -15.00
CA ASP A 49 17.24 7.50 -13.76
C ASP A 49 16.48 6.21 -13.38
N SER A 50 16.95 5.56 -12.32
CA SER A 50 16.33 4.35 -11.77
C SER A 50 15.12 4.68 -10.89
N GLY A 51 14.09 3.85 -10.98
CA GLY A 51 12.87 3.94 -10.18
C GLY A 51 13.04 3.66 -8.68
N ASN A 52 14.21 3.16 -8.23
CA ASN A 52 14.41 2.68 -6.85
C ASN A 52 14.11 3.74 -5.77
N LYS A 53 14.33 5.03 -6.08
CA LYS A 53 14.06 6.15 -5.16
C LYS A 53 12.58 6.53 -5.07
N TYR A 54 11.73 5.94 -5.90
CA TYR A 54 10.32 6.31 -6.06
C TYR A 54 9.36 5.15 -5.75
N LEU A 55 9.86 4.09 -5.10
CA LEU A 55 9.05 2.93 -4.72
C LEU A 55 7.85 3.32 -3.85
N SER A 56 8.06 4.18 -2.85
CA SER A 56 7.01 4.74 -1.98
C SER A 56 6.26 5.93 -2.60
N LYS A 57 6.42 6.17 -3.91
CA LYS A 57 5.78 7.27 -4.64
C LYS A 57 5.04 6.75 -5.86
N VAL A 58 5.61 6.90 -7.05
CA VAL A 58 4.94 6.55 -8.33
C VAL A 58 4.59 5.06 -8.44
N PHE A 59 5.28 4.19 -7.69
CA PHE A 59 4.99 2.76 -7.65
C PHE A 59 4.09 2.35 -6.49
N ASP A 60 3.73 3.29 -5.61
CA ASP A 60 2.80 3.09 -4.51
C ASP A 60 1.40 3.56 -4.96
N ASP A 61 0.45 2.64 -4.92
CA ASP A 61 -0.93 2.90 -5.34
C ASP A 61 -1.65 3.87 -4.39
N PHE A 62 -1.34 3.85 -3.09
CA PHE A 62 -1.91 4.78 -2.11
C PHE A 62 -1.36 6.18 -2.35
N TRP A 63 -0.06 6.31 -2.61
CA TRP A 63 0.51 7.61 -2.94
C TRP A 63 -0.16 8.19 -4.20
N LEU A 64 -0.37 7.38 -5.23
CA LEU A 64 -1.08 7.85 -6.43
C LEU A 64 -2.54 8.24 -6.14
N ALA A 65 -3.23 7.51 -5.27
CA ALA A 65 -4.58 7.84 -4.82
C ALA A 65 -4.62 9.21 -4.12
N GLU A 66 -3.72 9.42 -3.16
CA GLU A 66 -3.59 10.67 -2.39
C GLU A 66 -3.29 11.87 -3.29
N GLN A 67 -2.50 11.67 -4.35
CA GLN A 67 -2.21 12.71 -5.34
C GLN A 67 -3.31 12.92 -6.39
N GLY A 68 -4.39 12.12 -6.37
CA GLY A 68 -5.45 12.16 -7.39
C GLY A 68 -4.99 11.67 -8.77
N LEU A 69 -3.94 10.84 -8.80
CA LEU A 69 -3.34 10.30 -10.02
C LEU A 69 -3.81 8.87 -10.34
N ALA A 70 -4.37 8.16 -9.36
CA ALA A 70 -5.05 6.88 -9.56
C ALA A 70 -6.54 7.08 -9.87
N GLU A 71 -7.12 6.17 -10.67
CA GLU A 71 -8.57 6.07 -10.79
C GLU A 71 -9.10 5.22 -9.64
N HIS A 72 -10.02 5.79 -8.87
CA HIS A 72 -10.76 5.08 -7.84
C HIS A 72 -12.23 5.05 -8.23
N GLU A 73 -12.84 3.89 -8.06
CA GLU A 73 -14.29 3.75 -8.17
C GLU A 73 -14.92 4.53 -7.02
N GLN A 74 -15.73 5.55 -7.33
CA GLN A 74 -16.49 6.27 -6.30
C GLN A 74 -17.76 5.48 -6.00
N HIS A 75 -17.94 5.11 -4.75
CA HIS A 75 -19.08 4.33 -4.28
C HIS A 75 -20.25 5.20 -3.80
N GLY A 76 -20.00 6.48 -3.48
CA GLY A 76 -21.00 7.41 -2.96
C GLY A 76 -21.36 7.17 -1.50
N ASP A 77 -20.50 6.47 -0.75
CA ASP A 77 -20.69 6.16 0.67
C ASP A 77 -19.37 6.25 1.47
N LEU A 78 -19.39 5.81 2.73
CA LEU A 78 -18.23 5.90 3.63
C LEU A 78 -16.97 5.21 3.10
N ARG A 79 -17.08 4.27 2.14
CA ARG A 79 -15.91 3.63 1.51
C ARG A 79 -15.02 4.63 0.78
N ASP A 80 -15.59 5.73 0.26
CA ASP A 80 -14.83 6.79 -0.42
C ASP A 80 -13.92 7.58 0.55
N LEU A 81 -14.17 7.49 1.86
CA LEU A 81 -13.32 8.09 2.90
C LEU A 81 -12.17 7.16 3.33
N VAL A 82 -12.26 5.87 2.99
CA VAL A 82 -11.24 4.88 3.37
C VAL A 82 -10.15 4.90 2.30
N MET A 83 -9.18 5.81 2.45
CA MET A 83 -8.07 5.96 1.50
C MET A 83 -7.16 4.72 1.42
N ARG A 84 -7.09 3.94 2.52
CA ARG A 84 -6.41 2.64 2.56
C ARG A 84 -7.41 1.49 2.48
N THR A 85 -8.10 1.37 1.36
CA THR A 85 -8.85 0.13 1.09
C THR A 85 -7.82 -0.98 0.91
N LEU A 86 -7.73 -1.87 1.91
CA LEU A 86 -6.87 -3.05 1.84
C LEU A 86 -7.22 -3.81 0.58
N ARG A 87 -6.28 -3.92 -0.36
CA ARG A 87 -6.45 -4.82 -1.49
C ARG A 87 -6.39 -6.25 -0.96
N THR A 88 -7.05 -7.17 -1.66
CA THR A 88 -7.01 -8.59 -1.34
C THR A 88 -5.55 -9.05 -1.27
N GLY A 89 -5.05 -9.40 -0.07
CA GLY A 89 -3.67 -9.79 0.17
C GLY A 89 -2.85 -8.83 1.06
N ASP A 90 -3.31 -7.60 1.28
CA ASP A 90 -2.61 -6.58 2.09
C ASP A 90 -2.99 -6.63 3.58
N ILE A 91 -3.86 -7.56 3.98
CA ILE A 91 -4.32 -7.68 5.37
C ILE A 91 -3.22 -8.33 6.21
N VAL A 92 -2.58 -7.54 7.06
CA VAL A 92 -1.73 -8.06 8.12
C VAL A 92 -2.63 -8.72 9.15
N SER A 93 -2.54 -10.04 9.26
CA SER A 93 -3.38 -10.89 10.11
C SER A 93 -2.53 -11.91 10.87
N VAL A 94 -3.17 -12.64 11.80
CA VAL A 94 -2.60 -13.78 12.53
C VAL A 94 -3.56 -14.97 12.51
N GLY A 95 -3.03 -16.18 12.58
CA GLY A 95 -3.82 -17.38 12.84
C GLY A 95 -4.25 -17.52 14.31
N PRO A 96 -5.32 -18.30 14.60
CA PRO A 96 -5.80 -18.52 15.98
C PRO A 96 -4.75 -19.21 16.87
N ASP A 97 -3.86 -20.00 16.27
CA ASP A 97 -2.80 -20.73 16.97
C ASP A 97 -1.45 -20.00 16.97
N GLU A 98 -1.36 -18.78 16.43
CA GLU A 98 -0.12 -17.99 16.47
C GLU A 98 0.13 -17.41 17.87
N SER A 99 1.39 -17.42 18.30
CA SER A 99 1.77 -16.85 19.60
C SER A 99 1.52 -15.34 19.67
N LEU A 100 1.20 -14.84 20.87
CA LEU A 100 1.04 -13.39 21.12
C LEU A 100 2.32 -12.60 20.79
N LEU A 101 3.49 -13.21 20.95
CA LEU A 101 4.76 -12.58 20.56
C LEU A 101 4.85 -12.37 19.04
N ASN A 102 4.39 -13.33 18.25
CA ASN A 102 4.32 -13.18 16.80
C ASN A 102 3.28 -12.13 16.40
N ALA A 103 2.13 -12.11 17.06
CA ALA A 103 1.10 -11.08 16.85
C ALA A 103 1.66 -9.68 17.11
N TYR A 104 2.28 -9.46 18.28
CA TYR A 104 2.94 -8.20 18.61
C TYR A 104 4.07 -7.85 17.63
N GLY A 105 4.88 -8.83 17.23
CA GLY A 105 5.93 -8.64 16.23
C GLY A 105 5.41 -8.26 14.84
N ARG A 106 4.20 -8.68 14.46
CA ARG A 106 3.52 -8.24 13.22
C ARG A 106 2.98 -6.82 13.38
N MET A 107 2.28 -6.53 14.48
CA MET A 107 1.79 -5.17 14.82
C MET A 107 2.92 -4.12 14.67
N ARG A 108 4.07 -4.37 15.29
CA ARG A 108 5.22 -3.45 15.26
C ARG A 108 5.85 -3.29 13.88
N ARG A 109 5.93 -4.36 13.07
CA ARG A 109 6.50 -4.30 11.71
C ARG A 109 5.57 -3.60 10.72
N SER A 110 4.27 -3.67 10.97
CA SER A 110 3.23 -3.15 10.09
C SER A 110 2.68 -1.80 10.56
N ASP A 111 3.17 -1.27 11.68
CA ASP A 111 2.74 -0.01 12.30
C ASP A 111 1.22 0.03 12.56
N VAL A 112 0.70 -1.06 13.12
CA VAL A 112 -0.72 -1.21 13.49
C VAL A 112 -0.85 -1.73 14.92
N SER A 113 -1.91 -1.35 15.62
CA SER A 113 -2.19 -1.78 17.00
C SER A 113 -3.24 -2.90 17.11
N GLN A 114 -3.84 -3.30 15.98
CA GLN A 114 -4.81 -4.38 15.91
C GLN A 114 -4.51 -5.32 14.76
N LEU A 115 -4.79 -6.61 14.96
CA LEU A 115 -4.74 -7.61 13.91
C LEU A 115 -6.04 -8.43 13.88
N PRO A 116 -6.65 -8.63 12.70
CA PRO A 116 -7.68 -9.64 12.53
C PRO A 116 -7.08 -11.04 12.71
N VAL A 117 -7.82 -11.90 13.40
CA VAL A 117 -7.50 -13.33 13.54
C VAL A 117 -8.25 -14.08 12.45
N LEU A 118 -7.51 -14.74 11.55
CA LEU A 118 -8.07 -15.48 10.42
C LEU A 118 -7.80 -16.98 10.58
N ASP A 119 -8.84 -17.80 10.40
CA ASP A 119 -8.77 -19.25 10.34
C ASP A 119 -9.21 -19.72 8.96
N ASP A 120 -8.32 -20.37 8.20
CA ASP A 120 -8.53 -20.72 6.79
C ASP A 120 -9.12 -19.56 5.94
N GLY A 121 -8.62 -18.34 6.18
CA GLY A 121 -9.07 -17.12 5.50
C GLY A 121 -10.41 -16.56 5.97
N LYS A 122 -11.06 -17.18 6.96
CA LYS A 122 -12.28 -16.67 7.60
C LYS A 122 -11.95 -15.86 8.84
N LEU A 123 -12.58 -14.70 8.99
CA LEU A 123 -12.43 -13.87 10.18
C LEU A 123 -13.08 -14.56 11.40
N VAL A 124 -12.27 -14.90 12.39
CA VAL A 124 -12.72 -15.54 13.65
C VAL A 124 -12.57 -14.65 14.87
N GLY A 125 -11.84 -13.54 14.77
CA GLY A 125 -11.70 -12.59 15.87
C GLY A 125 -10.80 -11.40 15.54
N ILE A 126 -10.50 -10.61 16.57
CA ILE A 126 -9.54 -9.51 16.55
C ILE A 126 -8.68 -9.59 17.81
N VAL A 127 -7.40 -9.24 17.69
CA VAL A 127 -6.51 -9.05 18.83
C VAL A 127 -5.92 -7.64 18.76
N ASP A 128 -6.03 -6.92 19.87
CA ASP A 128 -5.47 -5.58 20.07
C ASP A 128 -4.19 -5.66 20.92
N GLU A 129 -3.30 -4.68 20.79
CA GLU A 129 -2.12 -4.54 21.65
C GLU A 129 -2.48 -4.53 23.14
N SER A 130 -3.63 -3.93 23.50
CA SER A 130 -4.16 -3.94 24.87
C SER A 130 -4.56 -5.33 25.36
N ASP A 131 -5.08 -6.21 24.49
CA ASP A 131 -5.37 -7.61 24.85
C ASP A 131 -4.08 -8.35 25.17
N ILE A 132 -3.03 -8.11 24.38
CA ILE A 132 -1.70 -8.69 24.60
C ILE A 132 -1.12 -8.20 25.92
N LEU A 133 -1.19 -6.89 26.19
CA LEU A 133 -0.68 -6.30 27.42
C LEU A 133 -1.40 -6.85 28.66
N ALA A 134 -2.74 -6.91 28.62
CA ALA A 134 -3.55 -7.45 29.70
C ALA A 134 -3.25 -8.93 29.99
N HIS A 135 -2.90 -9.71 28.95
CA HIS A 135 -2.54 -11.12 29.11
C HIS A 135 -1.13 -11.32 29.69
N VAL A 136 -0.19 -10.42 29.40
CA VAL A 136 1.20 -10.51 29.90
C VAL A 136 1.34 -9.97 31.33
N GLU A 137 0.61 -8.92 31.69
CA GLU A 137 0.72 -8.29 33.03
C GLU A 137 -0.11 -8.96 34.13
N GLY A 138 -1.03 -9.89 33.79
CA GLY A 138 -2.03 -10.38 34.74
C GLY A 138 -3.12 -9.33 35.03
N PRO A 139 -4.12 -9.64 35.88
CA PRO A 139 -5.27 -8.75 36.07
C PRO A 139 -4.83 -7.34 36.49
N TYR A 140 -5.24 -6.38 35.67
CA TYR A 140 -4.93 -4.95 35.79
C TYR A 140 -5.35 -4.41 37.16
N ASP A 141 -4.39 -4.26 38.08
CA ASP A 141 -4.60 -3.41 39.26
C ASP A 141 -4.57 -1.97 38.74
N SER A 142 -5.75 -1.37 38.61
CA SER A 142 -5.87 -0.13 37.87
C SER A 142 -5.04 0.95 38.56
N ARG A 143 -4.32 1.75 37.76
CA ARG A 143 -3.61 2.94 38.25
C ARG A 143 -4.48 3.85 39.11
N TRP A 144 -5.81 3.75 38.94
CA TRP A 144 -6.84 4.50 39.64
C TRP A 144 -7.17 3.96 41.04
N ASP A 145 -6.90 2.69 41.34
CA ASP A 145 -7.15 2.12 42.66
C ASP A 145 -6.17 2.63 43.73
N ARG A 146 -5.02 3.17 43.30
CA ARG A 146 -4.06 3.88 44.18
C ARG A 146 -4.52 5.27 44.63
N PHE A 147 -5.58 5.81 44.02
CA PHE A 147 -6.12 7.14 44.34
C PHE A 147 -7.47 7.09 45.06
N LYS A 148 -7.99 5.90 45.38
CA LYS A 148 -9.13 5.73 46.28
C LYS A 148 -8.63 5.59 47.73
N ALA A 149 -8.36 6.73 48.36
CA ALA A 149 -8.23 6.87 49.82
C ALA A 149 -9.40 7.70 50.35
#